data_AF-A0A4Q7UHT6-F1
#
_entry.id   AF-A0A4Q7UHT6-F1
#
_cell.length_a   1.000
_cell.length_b   1.000
_cell.length_c   1.000
_cell.angle_alpha   90.00
_cell.angle_beta   90.00
_cell.angle_gamma   90.00
#
_symmetry.space_group_name_H-M   'P 1'
#
loop_
_entity.id
_entity.type
_entity.pdbx_description
1 polymer ?
#
loop_
_entity_poly.entity_id
_entity_poly.type
_entity_poly.pdbx_seq_one_letter_code
_entity_poly.pdbx_strand_id
1 'polypeptide(L)'
;MGKRGRKAGGEAASGIIAKAASASMREAKEVGPKVAGDATDAARKAIPGPAGKIPLKPPNSRHNLDSIRPKSPSKEVNTVVLPGTDVAKDLDDIAAGRATWDPDRQRYLVNGRTYAVEPSGTVFPEAGPGLEQLNRAEYGALKEYIAAGGDIEKARAAMARNPFLTEAAQERALEVFRHHKSYRG
;
A
#
# COMPACT_ATOMS: atom_id res chain seq x y z
N MET A 1 34.81 60.81 -17.95
CA MET A 1 33.85 61.77 -17.36
C MET A 1 32.77 60.98 -16.64
N GLY A 2 32.34 61.22 -15.41
CA GLY A 2 32.61 62.29 -14.46
C GLY A 2 31.51 62.24 -13.38
N LYS A 3 31.93 62.33 -12.10
CA LYS A 3 31.21 62.85 -10.91
C LYS A 3 29.87 62.17 -10.53
N ARG A 4 29.81 61.44 -9.40
CA ARG A 4 29.63 61.94 -8.01
C ARG A 4 28.39 62.84 -7.82
N GLY A 5 27.49 62.39 -6.96
CA GLY A 5 26.52 63.23 -6.25
C GLY A 5 26.03 62.54 -4.97
N ARG A 6 26.65 62.91 -3.83
CA ARG A 6 26.23 62.55 -2.46
C ARG A 6 25.27 63.62 -1.92
N LYS A 7 24.40 63.25 -0.97
CA LYS A 7 24.13 63.93 0.33
C LYS A 7 23.21 62.98 1.14
N ALA A 8 23.49 62.50 2.35
CA ALA A 8 24.09 63.00 3.59
C ALA A 8 23.07 63.56 4.62
N GLY A 9 23.27 63.14 5.88
CA GLY A 9 22.60 63.58 7.11
C GLY A 9 21.95 62.38 7.81
N GLY A 10 22.52 61.76 8.85
CA GLY A 10 22.99 62.31 10.16
C GLY A 10 21.90 61.93 11.18
N GLU A 11 22.11 61.35 12.37
CA GLU A 11 23.13 61.52 13.42
C GLU A 11 22.78 60.46 14.52
N ALA A 12 23.72 59.60 14.96
CA ALA A 12 24.40 59.58 16.30
C ALA A 12 23.46 59.61 17.53
N ALA A 13 23.71 59.00 18.70
CA ALA A 13 24.67 58.04 19.24
C ALA A 13 24.23 57.76 20.69
N SER A 14 24.49 56.56 21.20
CA SER A 14 24.68 56.23 22.64
C SER A 14 24.81 54.71 22.71
N GLY A 15 25.85 54.08 23.25
CA GLY A 15 26.92 54.50 24.15
C GLY A 15 27.25 53.24 24.97
N ILE A 16 28.45 52.68 24.78
CA ILE A 16 29.44 52.15 25.75
C ILE A 16 28.82 51.45 26.99
N ILE A 17 29.14 50.22 27.41
CA ILE A 17 30.40 49.79 28.08
C ILE A 17 30.56 48.25 28.07
N ALA A 18 31.83 47.81 27.95
CA ALA A 18 32.32 46.43 27.93
C ALA A 18 32.55 45.83 29.34
N LYS A 19 32.79 44.49 29.39
CA LYS A 19 33.91 43.74 30.06
C LYS A 19 33.44 42.32 30.45
N ALA A 20 33.84 41.26 29.74
CA ALA A 20 35.00 40.35 29.97
C ALA A 20 34.97 39.65 31.36
N ALA A 21 35.24 38.35 31.56
CA ALA A 21 36.01 37.38 30.79
C ALA A 21 35.76 35.92 31.27
N SER A 22 36.22 34.96 30.45
CA SER A 22 36.89 33.68 30.78
C SER A 22 36.18 32.60 31.63
N ALA A 23 36.02 31.40 31.03
CA ALA A 23 36.80 30.20 31.39
C ALA A 23 36.38 28.97 30.54
N SER A 24 37.38 28.13 30.25
CA SER A 24 37.37 26.83 29.56
C SER A 24 36.27 25.85 30.01
N MET A 25 35.87 24.93 29.13
CA MET A 25 35.75 23.48 29.40
C MET A 25 35.39 22.72 28.10
N ARG A 26 35.83 21.47 28.08
CA ARG A 26 35.75 20.49 26.99
C ARG A 26 34.33 19.92 26.85
N GLU A 27 34.12 19.23 25.72
CA GLU A 27 33.32 17.99 25.62
C GLU A 27 31.79 18.12 25.51
N ALA A 28 31.25 17.68 24.37
CA ALA A 28 30.36 16.51 24.28
C ALA A 28 29.52 16.60 23.00
N LYS A 29 29.74 15.63 22.13
CA LYS A 29 28.86 15.24 21.04
C LYS A 29 27.52 14.80 21.67
N GLU A 30 26.51 15.68 21.69
CA GLU A 30 25.16 15.28 22.10
C GLU A 30 24.59 14.32 21.05
N VAL A 31 24.68 13.04 21.39
CA VAL A 31 23.85 11.97 20.82
C VAL A 31 22.47 12.15 21.45
N GLY A 32 21.54 12.73 20.70
CA GLY A 32 20.14 12.80 21.09
C GLY A 32 19.54 11.40 21.37
N PRO A 33 18.49 11.32 22.19
CA PRO A 33 18.04 10.07 22.82
C PRO A 33 17.49 9.07 21.78
N LYS A 34 18.20 7.95 21.62
CA LYS A 34 17.92 6.81 20.72
C LYS A 34 16.83 5.86 21.27
N VAL A 35 15.84 6.37 22.00
CA VAL A 35 14.88 5.52 22.75
C VAL A 35 13.59 5.21 22.01
N ALA A 36 13.21 5.97 20.97
CA ALA A 36 11.99 5.68 20.20
C ALA A 36 12.15 4.49 19.23
N GLY A 37 13.38 4.19 18.79
CA GLY A 37 13.64 3.08 17.86
C GLY A 37 13.60 1.70 18.52
N ASP A 38 14.15 1.57 19.73
CA ASP A 38 14.35 0.27 20.39
C ASP A 38 13.04 -0.35 20.90
N ALA A 39 12.12 0.46 21.44
CA ALA A 39 10.81 -0.02 21.89
C ALA A 39 9.94 -0.52 20.70
N THR A 40 10.05 0.13 19.54
CA THR A 40 9.34 -0.31 18.32
C THR A 40 9.93 -1.57 17.71
N ASP A 41 11.25 -1.77 17.84
CA ASP A 41 11.93 -2.95 17.31
C ASP A 41 11.72 -4.18 18.20
N ALA A 42 11.73 -3.99 19.53
CA ALA A 42 11.38 -5.05 20.48
C ALA A 42 9.92 -5.49 20.36
N ALA A 43 8.99 -4.54 20.24
CA ALA A 43 7.57 -4.85 20.03
C ALA A 43 7.32 -5.58 18.71
N ARG A 44 8.03 -5.20 17.62
CA ARG A 44 7.96 -5.92 16.34
C ARG A 44 8.49 -7.34 16.46
N LYS A 45 9.66 -7.56 17.09
CA LYS A 45 10.25 -8.90 17.23
C LYS A 45 9.35 -9.90 17.98
N ALA A 46 8.42 -9.42 18.79
CA ALA A 46 7.42 -10.26 19.46
C ALA A 46 6.31 -10.76 18.52
N ILE A 47 6.13 -10.17 17.34
CA ILE A 47 5.10 -10.55 16.36
C ILE A 47 5.57 -11.82 15.63
N PRO A 48 4.80 -12.92 15.68
CA PRO A 48 5.16 -14.14 14.97
C PRO A 48 5.20 -13.94 13.46
N GLY A 49 6.05 -14.70 12.76
CA GLY A 49 6.16 -14.70 11.30
C GLY A 49 6.95 -13.52 10.71
N PRO A 50 6.82 -13.27 9.40
CA PRO A 50 7.55 -12.21 8.70
C PRO A 50 7.33 -10.78 9.25
N ALA A 51 6.13 -10.44 9.70
CA ALA A 51 5.78 -9.10 10.19
C ALA A 51 6.62 -8.66 11.40
N GLY A 52 7.14 -9.60 12.19
CA GLY A 52 8.05 -9.27 13.30
C GLY A 52 9.51 -9.08 12.90
N LYS A 53 9.85 -9.36 11.64
CA LYS A 53 11.22 -9.31 11.10
C LYS A 53 11.38 -8.21 10.05
N ILE A 54 10.34 -7.96 9.26
CA ILE A 54 10.35 -7.02 8.14
C ILE A 54 9.13 -6.10 8.17
N PRO A 55 9.28 -4.81 7.83
CA PRO A 55 8.14 -3.92 7.65
C PRO A 55 7.22 -4.42 6.52
N LEU A 56 5.92 -4.40 6.78
CA LEU A 56 4.92 -4.79 5.79
C LEU A 56 4.69 -3.68 4.77
N LYS A 57 4.50 -4.08 3.51
CA LYS A 57 4.14 -3.20 2.39
C LYS A 57 2.75 -3.61 1.88
N PRO A 58 1.92 -2.62 1.48
CA PRO A 58 0.61 -2.91 0.93
C PRO A 58 0.69 -3.77 -0.33
N PRO A 59 -0.37 -4.57 -0.62
CA PRO A 59 -0.46 -5.28 -1.87
C PRO A 59 -0.41 -4.32 -3.06
N ASN A 60 0.02 -4.84 -4.21
CA ASN A 60 -0.03 -4.05 -5.45
C ASN A 60 -1.48 -3.64 -5.76
N SER A 61 -1.71 -2.39 -6.14
CA SER A 61 -3.04 -1.87 -6.45
C SER A 61 -3.77 -2.65 -7.55
N ARG A 62 -3.07 -3.43 -8.38
CA ARG A 62 -3.65 -4.33 -9.38
C ARG A 62 -4.55 -5.43 -8.82
N HIS A 63 -4.52 -5.66 -7.51
CA HIS A 63 -5.47 -6.54 -6.83
C HIS A 63 -6.84 -5.90 -6.66
N ASN A 64 -6.91 -4.57 -6.53
CA ASN A 64 -8.17 -3.86 -6.33
C ASN A 64 -9.02 -3.94 -7.60
N LEU A 65 -10.27 -4.38 -7.47
CA LEU A 65 -11.19 -4.58 -8.58
C LEU A 65 -11.23 -3.36 -9.52
N ASP A 66 -11.40 -2.16 -8.95
CA ASP A 66 -11.50 -0.91 -9.70
C ASP A 66 -10.18 -0.42 -10.35
N SER A 67 -9.08 -1.10 -10.05
CA SER A 67 -7.74 -0.83 -10.60
C SER A 67 -7.31 -1.85 -11.65
N ILE A 68 -8.08 -2.93 -11.84
CA ILE A 68 -7.85 -3.91 -12.90
C ILE A 68 -8.08 -3.26 -14.26
N ARG A 69 -7.21 -3.57 -15.22
CA ARG A 69 -7.28 -3.07 -16.59
C ARG A 69 -7.32 -4.24 -17.57
N PRO A 70 -7.80 -4.06 -18.81
CA PRO A 70 -7.81 -5.13 -19.81
C PRO A 70 -6.42 -5.75 -20.07
N LYS A 71 -5.36 -4.96 -19.89
CA LYS A 71 -3.95 -5.39 -20.04
C LYS A 71 -3.32 -5.88 -18.73
N SER A 72 -4.08 -6.03 -17.65
CA SER A 72 -3.55 -6.61 -16.41
C SER A 72 -3.07 -8.05 -16.65
N PRO A 73 -1.88 -8.42 -16.13
CA PRO A 73 -1.35 -9.76 -16.30
C PRO A 73 -2.24 -10.77 -15.59
N SER A 74 -2.56 -11.88 -16.25
CA SER A 74 -3.29 -12.99 -15.65
C SER A 74 -2.31 -14.05 -15.15
N LYS A 75 -2.40 -14.39 -13.86
CA LYS A 75 -1.71 -15.54 -13.26
C LYS A 75 -2.63 -16.77 -13.22
N GLU A 76 -2.11 -17.89 -12.75
CA GLU A 76 -2.89 -19.11 -12.51
C GLU A 76 -4.02 -18.88 -11.50
N VAL A 77 -3.70 -18.22 -10.39
CA VAL A 77 -4.65 -17.74 -9.38
C VAL A 77 -4.46 -16.23 -9.18
N ASN A 78 -5.55 -15.49 -9.22
CA ASN A 78 -5.58 -14.04 -9.09
C ASN A 78 -6.55 -13.66 -7.97
N THR A 79 -6.05 -13.07 -6.88
CA THR A 79 -6.91 -12.51 -5.84
C THR A 79 -7.36 -11.11 -6.25
N VAL A 80 -8.67 -10.89 -6.25
CA VAL A 80 -9.33 -9.62 -6.47
C VAL A 80 -9.86 -9.09 -5.14
N VAL A 81 -9.46 -7.88 -4.78
CA VAL A 81 -9.96 -7.16 -3.61
C VAL A 81 -11.20 -6.38 -4.04
N LEU A 82 -12.35 -6.74 -3.47
CA LEU A 82 -13.62 -6.07 -3.73
C LEU A 82 -13.65 -4.67 -3.08
N PRO A 83 -14.34 -3.69 -3.68
CA PRO A 83 -14.54 -2.38 -3.08
C PRO A 83 -15.15 -2.48 -1.67
N GLY A 84 -14.68 -1.63 -0.76
CA GLY A 84 -15.09 -1.65 0.65
C GLY A 84 -14.27 -2.60 1.55
N THR A 85 -13.38 -3.40 0.98
CA THR A 85 -12.46 -4.26 1.77
C THR A 85 -11.31 -3.43 2.34
N ASP A 86 -11.25 -3.30 3.66
CA ASP A 86 -10.21 -2.52 4.35
C ASP A 86 -8.92 -3.34 4.58
N VAL A 87 -8.17 -3.51 3.49
CA VAL A 87 -6.86 -4.20 3.51
C VAL A 87 -5.83 -3.39 4.30
N ALA A 88 -5.92 -2.06 4.32
CA ALA A 88 -4.99 -1.22 5.06
C ALA A 88 -5.09 -1.48 6.57
N LYS A 89 -6.32 -1.53 7.10
CA LYS A 89 -6.55 -1.88 8.50
C LYS A 89 -6.04 -3.28 8.83
N ASP A 90 -6.20 -4.26 7.93
CA ASP A 90 -5.66 -5.60 8.15
C ASP A 90 -4.13 -5.59 8.28
N LEU A 91 -3.45 -4.80 7.45
CA LEU A 91 -2.00 -4.64 7.55
C LEU A 91 -1.59 -3.99 8.88
N ASP A 92 -2.31 -2.99 9.34
CA ASP A 92 -2.08 -2.36 10.64
C ASP A 92 -2.33 -3.33 11.80
N ASP A 93 -3.37 -4.18 11.68
CA ASP A 93 -3.66 -5.24 12.64
C ASP A 93 -2.54 -6.30 12.68
N ILE A 94 -2.03 -6.73 11.53
CA ILE A 94 -0.88 -7.65 11.46
C ILE A 94 0.37 -6.99 12.07
N ALA A 95 0.67 -5.75 11.68
CA ALA A 95 1.84 -5.01 12.16
C ALA A 95 1.77 -4.67 13.65
N ALA A 96 0.58 -4.70 14.26
CA ALA A 96 0.36 -4.55 15.68
C ALA A 96 0.26 -5.89 16.43
N GLY A 97 0.48 -7.02 15.76
CA GLY A 97 0.41 -8.35 16.38
C GLY A 97 -1.00 -8.83 16.73
N ARG A 98 -2.05 -8.24 16.14
CA ARG A 98 -3.45 -8.63 16.33
C ARG A 98 -3.90 -9.76 15.39
N ALA A 99 -3.07 -10.14 14.43
CA ALA A 99 -3.33 -11.25 13.52
C ALA A 99 -2.84 -12.58 14.10
N THR A 100 -3.54 -13.66 13.78
CA THR A 100 -3.08 -15.02 14.08
C THR A 100 -2.09 -15.47 13.01
N TRP A 101 -0.92 -15.95 13.42
CA TRP A 101 0.06 -16.55 12.51
C TRP A 101 -0.17 -18.06 12.42
N ASP A 102 -0.35 -18.57 11.20
CA ASP A 102 -0.35 -19.98 10.86
C ASP A 102 1.06 -20.37 10.36
N PRO A 103 1.85 -21.08 11.18
CA PRO A 103 3.21 -21.47 10.82
C PRO A 103 3.27 -22.59 9.77
N ASP A 104 2.23 -23.41 9.63
CA ASP A 104 2.24 -24.53 8.68
C ASP A 104 2.02 -24.02 7.26
N ARG A 105 1.09 -23.07 7.11
CA ARG A 105 0.80 -22.43 5.82
C ARG A 105 1.65 -21.20 5.55
N GLN A 106 2.37 -20.70 6.56
CA GLN A 106 3.08 -19.43 6.52
C GLN A 106 2.13 -18.28 6.13
N ARG A 107 1.03 -18.13 6.87
CA ARG A 107 -0.03 -17.14 6.59
C ARG A 107 -0.45 -16.37 7.83
N TYR A 108 -0.86 -15.12 7.61
CA TYR A 108 -1.59 -14.34 8.61
C TYR A 108 -3.09 -14.47 8.41
N LEU A 109 -3.81 -14.70 9.50
CA LEU A 109 -5.26 -14.68 9.57
C LEU A 109 -5.69 -13.46 10.38
N VAL A 110 -6.47 -12.57 9.77
CA VAL A 110 -6.90 -11.31 10.39
C VAL A 110 -8.27 -10.92 9.83
N ASN A 111 -9.21 -10.55 10.70
CA ASN A 111 -10.57 -10.14 10.30
C ASN A 111 -11.27 -11.13 9.34
N GLY A 112 -11.01 -12.43 9.49
CA GLY A 112 -11.54 -13.50 8.63
C GLY A 112 -10.87 -13.63 7.25
N ARG A 113 -9.79 -12.91 7.00
CA ARG A 113 -9.00 -12.94 5.76
C ARG A 113 -7.62 -13.53 5.98
N THR A 114 -7.07 -14.11 4.92
CA THR A 114 -5.78 -14.78 4.89
C THR A 114 -4.82 -14.03 3.99
N TYR A 115 -3.60 -13.81 4.47
CA TYR A 115 -2.54 -13.07 3.79
C TYR A 115 -1.21 -13.83 3.79
N ALA A 116 -0.52 -13.80 2.65
CA ALA A 116 0.88 -14.17 2.57
C ALA A 116 1.76 -12.93 2.67
N VAL A 117 3.02 -13.11 3.07
CA VAL A 117 4.03 -12.04 3.05
C VAL A 117 5.23 -12.53 2.26
N GLU A 118 5.55 -11.82 1.18
CA GLU A 118 6.75 -12.10 0.41
C GLU A 118 8.01 -11.74 1.21
N PRO A 119 9.19 -12.31 0.86
CA PRO A 119 10.46 -11.92 1.47
C PRO A 119 10.76 -10.41 1.38
N SER A 120 10.16 -9.72 0.40
CA SER A 120 10.26 -8.28 0.19
C SER A 120 9.48 -7.42 1.21
N GLY A 121 8.63 -8.06 2.02
CA GLY A 121 7.65 -7.43 2.92
C GLY A 121 6.31 -7.14 2.26
N THR A 122 6.17 -7.37 0.95
CA THR A 122 4.90 -7.16 0.24
C THR A 122 3.86 -8.17 0.69
N VAL A 123 2.75 -7.67 1.21
CA VAL A 123 1.61 -8.48 1.61
C VAL A 123 0.80 -8.86 0.37
N PHE A 124 0.38 -10.12 0.29
CA PHE A 124 -0.45 -10.64 -0.78
C PHE A 124 -1.77 -11.18 -0.21
N PRO A 125 -2.93 -10.62 -0.60
CA PRO A 125 -4.22 -11.15 -0.19
C PRO A 125 -4.45 -12.51 -0.82
N GLU A 126 -4.93 -13.48 -0.02
CA GLU A 126 -5.21 -14.83 -0.52
C GLU A 126 -6.71 -15.11 -0.54
N ALA A 127 -7.39 -15.06 0.60
CA ALA A 127 -8.80 -15.47 0.70
C ALA A 127 -9.52 -14.80 1.87
N GLY A 128 -10.85 -14.82 1.84
CA GLY A 128 -11.73 -14.36 2.92
C GLY A 128 -12.71 -13.28 2.46
N PRO A 129 -13.56 -12.75 3.37
CA PRO A 129 -14.59 -11.78 3.00
C PRO A 129 -14.02 -10.55 2.28
N GLY A 130 -14.51 -10.30 1.06
CA GLY A 130 -14.04 -9.21 0.20
C GLY A 130 -12.81 -9.55 -0.66
N LEU A 131 -12.28 -10.78 -0.57
CA LEU A 131 -11.17 -11.28 -1.37
C LEU A 131 -11.64 -12.45 -2.24
N GLU A 132 -11.74 -12.22 -3.54
CA GLU A 132 -12.22 -13.22 -4.52
C GLU A 132 -11.04 -13.82 -5.28
N GLN A 133 -10.88 -15.15 -5.20
CA GLN A 133 -9.91 -15.85 -6.04
C GLN A 133 -10.53 -16.19 -7.38
N LEU A 134 -9.83 -15.82 -8.45
CA LEU A 134 -10.18 -16.14 -9.82
C LEU A 134 -9.05 -16.91 -10.50
N ASN A 135 -9.38 -18.01 -11.15
CA ASN A 135 -8.44 -18.71 -12.02
C ASN A 135 -8.13 -17.88 -13.28
N ARG A 136 -7.20 -18.36 -14.11
CA ARG A 136 -6.77 -17.64 -15.31
C ARG A 136 -7.89 -17.34 -16.32
N ALA A 137 -8.85 -18.25 -16.49
CA ALA A 137 -9.99 -18.07 -17.40
C ALA A 137 -11.00 -17.07 -16.83
N GLU A 138 -11.36 -17.21 -15.56
CA GLU A 138 -12.27 -16.30 -14.85
C GLU A 138 -11.71 -14.87 -14.82
N TYR A 139 -10.43 -14.71 -14.47
CA TYR A 139 -9.79 -13.39 -14.50
C TYR A 139 -9.69 -12.84 -15.93
N GLY A 140 -9.56 -13.71 -16.93
CA GLY A 140 -9.65 -13.34 -18.34
C GLY A 140 -11.02 -12.75 -18.69
N ALA A 141 -12.11 -13.44 -18.31
CA ALA A 141 -13.47 -12.98 -18.55
C ALA A 141 -13.78 -11.67 -17.80
N LEU A 142 -13.29 -11.51 -16.56
CA LEU A 142 -13.42 -10.26 -15.81
C LEU A 142 -12.84 -9.07 -16.58
N LYS A 143 -11.69 -9.27 -17.24
CA LYS A 143 -11.05 -8.22 -18.05
C LYS A 143 -11.86 -7.85 -19.29
N GLU A 144 -12.60 -8.78 -19.88
CA GLU A 144 -13.49 -8.51 -21.03
C GLU A 144 -14.69 -7.66 -20.60
N TYR A 145 -15.31 -7.95 -19.44
CA TYR A 145 -16.37 -7.09 -18.89
C TYR A 145 -15.86 -5.67 -18.59
N ILE A 146 -14.66 -5.53 -18.02
CA ILE A 146 -14.02 -4.23 -17.78
C ILE A 146 -13.71 -3.53 -19.11
N ALA A 147 -13.22 -4.26 -20.12
CA ALA A 147 -12.91 -3.70 -21.44
C ALA A 147 -14.15 -3.20 -22.19
N ALA A 148 -15.28 -3.89 -22.02
CA ALA A 148 -16.57 -3.48 -22.56
C ALA A 148 -17.19 -2.29 -21.83
N GLY A 149 -16.63 -1.86 -20.69
CA GLY A 149 -17.09 -0.69 -19.95
C GLY A 149 -18.45 -0.87 -19.27
N GLY A 150 -18.83 -2.11 -18.96
CA GLY A 150 -20.13 -2.44 -18.37
C GLY A 150 -21.17 -2.97 -19.36
N ASP A 151 -20.90 -2.96 -20.66
CA ASP A 151 -21.76 -3.58 -21.68
C ASP A 151 -21.58 -5.11 -21.67
N ILE A 152 -22.51 -5.80 -21.02
CA ILE A 152 -22.46 -7.26 -20.80
C ILE A 152 -22.60 -8.01 -22.13
N GLU A 153 -23.48 -7.57 -23.02
CA GLU A 153 -23.71 -8.23 -24.31
C GLU A 153 -22.49 -8.11 -25.21
N LYS A 154 -21.89 -6.92 -25.27
CA LYS A 154 -20.63 -6.72 -25.99
C LYS A 154 -19.49 -7.57 -25.43
N ALA A 155 -19.38 -7.68 -24.10
CA ALA A 155 -18.38 -8.55 -23.48
C ALA A 155 -18.61 -10.02 -23.85
N ARG A 156 -19.85 -10.52 -23.76
CA ARG A 156 -20.20 -11.90 -24.14
C ARG A 156 -19.90 -12.19 -25.61
N ALA A 157 -20.24 -11.27 -26.51
CA ALA A 157 -19.92 -11.40 -27.93
C ALA A 157 -18.41 -11.45 -28.21
N ALA A 158 -17.60 -10.71 -27.45
CA ALA A 158 -16.15 -10.78 -27.53
C ALA A 158 -15.62 -12.13 -27.00
N MET A 159 -16.13 -12.58 -25.85
CA MET A 159 -15.73 -13.84 -25.21
C MET A 159 -16.13 -15.08 -26.01
N ALA A 160 -17.24 -15.04 -26.76
CA ALA A 160 -17.68 -16.14 -27.62
C ALA A 160 -16.65 -16.55 -28.69
N ARG A 161 -15.71 -15.65 -29.03
CA ARG A 161 -14.61 -15.92 -29.98
C ARG A 161 -13.42 -16.59 -29.31
N ASN A 162 -13.41 -16.74 -27.99
CA ASN A 162 -12.32 -17.29 -27.21
C ASN A 162 -12.79 -18.52 -26.40
N PRO A 163 -12.54 -19.75 -26.87
CA PRO A 163 -12.99 -20.97 -26.18
C PRO A 163 -12.34 -21.17 -24.80
N PHE A 164 -11.27 -20.45 -24.47
CA PHE A 164 -10.68 -20.46 -23.13
C PHE A 164 -11.59 -19.80 -22.07
N LEU A 165 -12.48 -18.89 -22.50
CA LEU A 165 -13.40 -18.18 -21.62
C LEU A 165 -14.74 -18.92 -21.58
N THR A 166 -14.74 -20.07 -20.91
CA THR A 166 -15.91 -20.94 -20.75
C THR A 166 -17.08 -20.20 -20.11
N GLU A 167 -18.29 -20.70 -20.31
CA GLU A 167 -19.50 -20.11 -19.71
C GLU A 167 -19.39 -19.99 -18.17
N ALA A 168 -18.92 -21.04 -17.50
CA ALA A 168 -18.66 -21.01 -16.06
C ALA A 168 -17.66 -19.92 -15.65
N ALA A 169 -16.60 -19.71 -16.44
CA ALA A 169 -15.65 -18.63 -16.20
C ALA A 169 -16.27 -17.24 -16.38
N GLN A 170 -17.16 -17.09 -17.37
CA GLN A 170 -17.90 -15.85 -17.61
C GLN A 170 -18.90 -15.53 -16.49
N GLU A 171 -19.59 -16.54 -15.97
CA GLU A 171 -20.54 -16.39 -14.85
C GLU A 171 -19.81 -15.98 -13.58
N ARG A 172 -18.75 -16.72 -13.23
CA ARG A 172 -17.96 -16.42 -12.04
C ARG A 172 -17.31 -15.04 -12.09
N ALA A 173 -16.81 -14.64 -13.26
CA ALA A 173 -16.30 -13.31 -13.48
C ALA A 173 -17.39 -12.22 -13.38
N LEU A 174 -18.60 -12.50 -13.84
CA LEU A 174 -19.72 -11.56 -13.77
C LEU A 174 -20.13 -11.29 -12.32
N GLU A 175 -20.14 -12.31 -11.46
CA GLU A 175 -20.39 -12.14 -10.02
C GLU A 175 -19.45 -11.11 -9.40
N VAL A 176 -18.14 -11.25 -9.66
CA VAL A 176 -17.13 -10.30 -9.19
C VAL A 176 -17.33 -8.93 -9.85
N PHE A 177 -17.60 -8.90 -11.16
CA PHE A 177 -17.77 -7.66 -11.91
C PHE A 177 -18.95 -6.81 -11.43
N ARG A 178 -20.00 -7.40 -10.85
CA ARG A 178 -21.13 -6.66 -10.26
C ARG A 178 -20.70 -5.66 -9.18
N HIS A 179 -19.56 -5.88 -8.54
CA HIS A 179 -18.99 -4.98 -7.55
C HIS A 179 -18.13 -3.87 -8.17
N HIS A 180 -17.83 -3.92 -9.47
CA HIS A 180 -16.98 -2.95 -10.13
C HIS A 180 -17.76 -1.65 -10.43
N LYS A 181 -17.10 -0.49 -10.30
CA LYS A 181 -17.71 0.85 -10.50
C LYS A 181 -18.39 1.08 -11.88
N SER A 182 -18.00 0.31 -12.89
CA SER A 182 -18.57 0.41 -14.24
C SER A 182 -19.76 -0.52 -14.46
N TYR A 183 -20.14 -1.33 -13.47
CA TYR A 183 -21.33 -2.15 -13.58
C TYR A 183 -22.57 -1.27 -13.70
N ARG A 184 -23.44 -1.64 -14.64
CA ARG A 184 -24.74 -1.02 -14.91
C ARG A 184 -25.70 -2.21 -14.93
N GLY A 185 -26.42 -2.41 -13.83
CA GLY A 185 -27.35 -3.53 -13.66
C GLY A 185 -28.46 -3.53 -14.68
#